data_AF-A0A8H6STG5-F1
#
_entry.id   AF-A0A8H6STG5-F1
#
_cell.length_a   1.000
_cell.length_b   1.000
_cell.length_c   1.000
_cell.angle_alpha   90.00
_cell.angle_beta   90.00
_cell.angle_gamma   90.00
#
_symmetry.space_group_name_H-M   'P 1'
#
loop_
_entity.id
_entity.type
_entity.pdbx_description
1 polymer ?
#
loop_
_entity_poly.entity_id
_entity_poly.type
_entity_poly.pdbx_seq_one_letter_code
_entity_poly.pdbx_strand_id
1 'polypeptide(L)'
;MTEPSTIRACNRAQAAGFICRCANVSQDIMDRCSGCKRVFYCSPKCQKDDWPAHKVECKQLKKVNTYDANKGHLLVDLGQRLRYFEAEQAARYRVVASAVGTNPYNQHPSVITYGKKCQVCFRTEFHTPQREFTACDKCKLAWWCSHECGAVFNETAHTASHCEDLTRVRIIHCFQSAYLKARRATAGKFLMLVSVDLQRVYIPPSSLSGWDDYKTRIFPRFAFAAEFTSREFTKTLPEAPRAVDLLVTESTSIVATLLSALEIAIPDLPIRQSLCIHVVGAAEREIETRGMTEELLHYLPKLKTATIIYVGPEVRDSGPEGHNLACKEDCTPKGRRRFIIRRSMTYHKFSQTDTFRANPPDLVAGFHTGMGEVDTAAWRQSLRVILDRKVPALFTSYSLPEAMYDTKLLRSVNARFIKDVERNKWRGPIPKPRELQETVLVESSHYTNNYWFMVKGCV
;
A
#
# COMPACT_ATOMS: atom_id res chain seq x y z
N MET A 1 -18.93 12.55 -22.66
CA MET A 1 -18.24 13.14 -21.49
C MET A 1 -17.17 12.16 -21.06
N THR A 2 -15.90 12.44 -21.35
CA THR A 2 -14.78 11.55 -21.02
C THR A 2 -14.57 11.54 -19.51
N GLU A 3 -14.64 10.37 -18.88
CA GLU A 3 -14.25 10.19 -17.48
C GLU A 3 -12.87 10.82 -17.24
N PRO A 4 -12.67 11.58 -16.14
CA PRO A 4 -11.35 12.07 -15.80
C PRO A 4 -10.46 10.84 -15.58
N SER A 5 -9.41 10.71 -16.39
CA SER A 5 -8.42 9.66 -16.21
C SER A 5 -7.94 9.68 -14.75
N THR A 6 -8.09 8.55 -14.07
CA THR A 6 -7.77 8.30 -12.65
C THR A 6 -6.26 8.40 -12.34
N ILE A 7 -5.47 9.10 -13.14
CA ILE A 7 -4.03 9.31 -12.94
C ILE A 7 -3.80 10.79 -12.59
N ARG A 8 -4.50 11.29 -11.56
CA ARG A 8 -4.23 12.62 -10.99
C ARG A 8 -3.36 12.59 -9.74
N ALA A 9 -3.25 11.44 -9.07
CA ALA A 9 -2.30 11.26 -7.98
C ALA A 9 -0.88 11.21 -8.55
N CYS A 10 0.00 12.09 -8.06
CA CYS A 10 1.42 12.08 -8.42
C CYS A 10 2.17 11.12 -7.48
N ASN A 11 3.09 10.32 -8.01
CA ASN A 11 3.97 9.44 -7.23
C ASN A 11 5.45 9.91 -7.33
N ARG A 12 6.35 9.29 -6.57
CA ARG A 12 7.78 9.66 -6.57
C ARG A 12 8.46 9.57 -7.94
N ALA A 13 8.09 8.59 -8.76
CA ALA A 13 8.70 8.44 -10.09
C ALA A 13 8.16 9.48 -11.08
N GLN A 14 6.90 9.90 -10.95
CA GLN A 14 6.34 11.06 -11.67
C GLN A 14 7.04 12.36 -11.26
N ALA A 15 7.21 12.58 -9.95
CA ALA A 15 7.90 13.76 -9.42
C ALA A 15 9.41 13.79 -9.76
N ALA A 16 10.01 12.63 -10.01
CA ALA A 16 11.38 12.48 -10.49
C ALA A 16 11.54 12.58 -12.01
N GLY A 17 10.44 12.66 -12.76
CA GLY A 17 10.46 12.81 -14.22
C GLY A 17 10.61 11.51 -15.03
N PHE A 18 10.33 10.36 -14.42
CA PHE A 18 10.29 9.06 -15.13
C PHE A 18 8.94 8.77 -15.77
N ILE A 19 7.86 9.40 -15.28
CA ILE A 19 6.49 9.14 -15.72
C ILE A 19 5.81 10.45 -16.08
N CYS A 20 5.30 10.52 -17.31
CA CYS A 20 4.54 11.65 -17.84
C CYS A 20 3.12 11.66 -17.25
N ARG A 21 2.45 12.83 -17.30
CA ARG A 21 1.02 12.95 -16.97
C ARG A 21 0.12 12.05 -17.83
N CYS A 22 0.54 11.69 -19.04
CA CYS A 22 -0.16 10.71 -19.89
C CYS A 22 0.19 9.23 -19.59
N ALA A 23 0.86 8.97 -18.45
CA ALA A 23 1.39 7.69 -18.01
C ALA A 23 2.40 7.02 -18.95
N ASN A 24 2.97 7.77 -19.92
CA ASN A 24 4.17 7.31 -20.61
C ASN A 24 5.34 7.26 -19.65
N VAL A 25 6.18 6.25 -19.82
CA VAL A 25 7.33 5.99 -18.97
C VAL A 25 8.60 6.16 -19.80
N SER A 26 9.59 6.77 -19.20
CA SER A 26 10.95 6.93 -19.74
C SER A 26 11.95 6.39 -18.73
N GLN A 27 13.05 5.82 -19.22
CA GLN A 27 14.19 5.49 -18.37
C GLN A 27 15.04 6.72 -18.04
N ASP A 28 14.94 7.75 -18.88
CA ASP A 28 15.61 9.03 -18.71
C ASP A 28 14.63 10.11 -18.23
N ILE A 29 15.19 11.18 -17.67
CA ILE A 29 14.41 12.33 -17.23
C ILE A 29 13.82 13.02 -18.47
N MET A 30 12.50 13.19 -18.49
CA MET A 30 11.81 13.87 -19.59
C MET A 30 11.85 15.40 -19.45
N ASP A 31 11.30 16.10 -20.44
CA ASP A 31 11.12 17.55 -20.38
C ASP A 31 10.18 17.96 -19.27
N ARG A 32 10.51 19.06 -18.58
CA ARG A 32 9.68 19.63 -17.51
C ARG A 32 8.99 20.91 -17.94
N CYS A 33 7.84 21.18 -17.34
CA CYS A 33 7.11 22.43 -17.51
C CYS A 33 8.03 23.63 -17.23
N SER A 34 8.27 24.49 -18.22
CA SER A 34 9.11 25.69 -18.06
C SER A 34 8.57 26.68 -17.02
N GLY A 35 7.25 26.66 -16.78
CA GLY A 35 6.58 27.50 -15.80
C GLY A 35 6.85 27.08 -14.36
N CYS A 36 6.34 25.92 -13.95
CA CYS A 36 6.44 25.48 -12.54
C CYS A 36 7.70 24.66 -12.24
N LYS A 37 8.34 24.10 -13.27
CA LYS A 37 9.53 23.23 -13.18
C LYS A 37 9.37 21.94 -12.37
N ARG A 38 8.14 21.59 -11.98
CA ARG A 38 7.82 20.42 -11.13
C ARG A 38 7.09 19.27 -11.83
N VAL A 39 6.54 19.49 -13.01
CA VAL A 39 5.77 18.48 -13.78
C VAL A 39 6.50 18.15 -15.06
N PHE A 40 6.51 16.86 -15.43
CA PHE A 40 7.28 16.30 -16.55
C PHE A 40 6.37 15.72 -17.64
N TYR A 41 6.83 15.84 -18.89
CA TYR A 41 6.11 15.45 -20.09
C TYR A 41 7.03 14.71 -21.06
N CYS A 42 6.55 13.61 -21.62
CA CYS A 42 7.29 12.86 -22.65
C CYS A 42 7.34 13.56 -24.01
N SER A 43 6.54 14.61 -24.23
CA SER A 43 6.55 15.40 -25.46
C SER A 43 5.83 16.75 -25.29
N PRO A 44 6.12 17.75 -26.13
CA PRO A 44 5.39 19.02 -26.18
C PRO A 44 3.89 18.85 -26.40
N LYS A 45 3.48 17.82 -27.14
CA LYS A 45 2.06 17.46 -27.34
C LYS A 45 1.39 17.13 -26.01
N CYS A 46 1.99 16.26 -25.20
CA CYS A 46 1.43 15.90 -23.89
C CYS A 46 1.36 17.10 -22.93
N GLN A 47 2.32 18.03 -23.00
CA GLN A 47 2.24 19.28 -22.24
C GLN A 47 1.05 20.14 -22.69
N LYS A 48 0.84 20.29 -24.01
CA LYS A 48 -0.29 21.05 -24.57
C LYS A 48 -1.64 20.43 -24.19
N ASP A 49 -1.74 19.11 -24.24
CA ASP A 49 -2.96 18.37 -23.91
C ASP A 49 -3.31 18.46 -22.41
N ASP A 50 -2.31 18.47 -21.51
CA ASP A 50 -2.50 18.62 -20.06
C ASP A 50 -2.74 20.08 -19.63
N TRP A 51 -2.42 21.07 -20.47
CA TRP A 51 -2.44 22.49 -20.11
C TRP A 51 -3.77 23.01 -19.53
N PRO A 52 -4.97 22.64 -20.02
CA PRO A 52 -6.23 23.10 -19.44
C PRO A 52 -6.37 22.74 -17.95
N ALA A 53 -5.92 21.54 -17.56
CA ALA A 53 -5.91 21.10 -16.17
C ALA A 53 -4.70 21.66 -15.40
N HIS A 54 -3.52 21.61 -16.02
CA HIS A 54 -2.27 22.01 -15.38
C HIS A 54 -2.15 23.53 -15.18
N LYS A 55 -2.79 24.39 -15.98
CA LYS A 55 -2.63 25.86 -15.88
C LYS A 55 -2.93 26.38 -14.48
N VAL A 56 -3.96 25.85 -13.81
CA VAL A 56 -4.32 26.23 -12.44
C VAL A 56 -3.27 25.70 -11.46
N GLU A 57 -2.94 24.40 -11.55
CA GLU A 57 -1.92 23.76 -10.73
C GLU A 57 -0.54 24.44 -10.85
N CYS A 58 -0.12 24.76 -12.07
CA CYS A 58 1.13 25.46 -12.41
C CYS A 58 1.26 26.78 -11.67
N LYS A 59 0.19 27.58 -11.62
CA LYS A 59 0.18 28.84 -10.86
C LYS A 59 0.38 28.60 -9.36
N GLN A 60 -0.23 27.57 -8.78
CA GLN A 60 -0.04 27.26 -7.36
C GLN A 60 1.36 26.73 -7.07
N LEU A 61 1.87 25.84 -7.93
CA LEU A 61 3.25 25.34 -7.81
C LEU A 61 4.28 26.47 -7.93
N LYS A 62 4.03 27.49 -8.77
CA LYS A 62 4.85 28.70 -8.80
C LYS A 62 4.85 29.47 -7.49
N LYS A 63 3.69 29.63 -6.82
CA LYS A 63 3.63 30.26 -5.49
C LYS A 63 4.43 29.48 -4.44
N VAL A 64 4.37 28.15 -4.49
CA VAL A 64 5.19 27.28 -3.62
C VAL A 64 6.68 27.49 -3.90
N ASN A 65 7.07 27.62 -5.17
CA ASN A 65 8.46 27.94 -5.52
C ASN A 65 8.89 29.31 -4.99
N THR A 66 8.03 30.31 -5.07
CA THR A 66 8.28 31.64 -4.48
C THR A 66 8.36 31.58 -2.96
N TYR A 67 7.52 30.78 -2.31
CA TYR A 67 7.60 30.53 -0.87
C TYR A 67 8.95 29.90 -0.49
N ASP A 68 9.37 28.84 -1.20
CA ASP A 68 10.66 28.17 -0.98
C ASP A 68 11.82 29.15 -1.17
N ALA A 69 11.77 30.01 -2.19
CA ALA A 69 12.79 31.03 -2.46
C ALA A 69 12.83 32.11 -1.36
N ASN A 70 11.68 32.64 -0.95
CA ASN A 70 11.59 33.72 0.03
C ASN A 70 11.94 33.28 1.45
N LYS A 71 11.65 32.02 1.81
CA LYS A 71 12.05 31.49 3.12
C LYS A 71 13.57 31.44 3.28
N GLY A 72 14.31 31.32 2.19
CA GLY A 72 15.74 31.05 2.23
C GLY A 72 16.04 29.75 2.99
N HIS A 73 17.30 29.52 3.34
CA HIS A 73 17.65 28.40 4.21
C HIS A 73 18.91 28.72 5.01
N LEU A 74 18.75 28.85 6.33
CA LEU A 74 19.79 29.28 7.27
C LEU A 74 20.30 28.15 8.17
N LEU A 75 19.81 26.91 8.00
CA LEU A 75 19.98 25.87 9.01
C LEU A 75 21.11 24.93 8.64
N VAL A 76 22.24 25.09 9.32
CA VAL A 76 23.41 24.19 9.24
C VAL A 76 23.26 22.99 10.20
N ASP A 77 22.36 23.08 11.19
CA ASP A 77 22.10 21.99 12.14
C ASP A 77 21.02 21.01 11.63
N LEU A 78 21.44 19.76 11.40
CA LEU A 78 20.61 18.65 10.93
C LEU A 78 19.50 18.29 11.93
N GLY A 79 19.75 18.39 13.25
CA GLY A 79 18.80 18.01 14.29
C GLY A 79 17.60 18.96 14.41
N GLN A 80 17.82 20.25 14.16
CA GLN A 80 16.73 21.23 14.03
C GLN A 80 15.96 21.05 12.72
N ARG A 81 16.64 20.58 11.66
CA ARG A 81 16.11 20.61 10.30
C ARG A 81 14.86 19.76 10.11
N LEU A 82 14.71 18.64 10.80
CA LEU A 82 13.49 17.83 10.70
C LEU A 82 12.24 18.58 11.19
N ARG A 83 12.33 19.25 12.35
CA ARG A 83 11.20 20.02 12.89
C ARG A 83 10.77 21.12 11.92
N TYR A 84 11.74 21.76 11.26
CA TYR A 84 11.46 22.75 10.22
C TYR A 84 10.88 22.13 8.95
N PHE A 85 11.28 20.91 8.56
CA PHE A 85 10.72 20.25 7.39
C PHE A 85 9.22 20.04 7.53
N GLU A 86 8.74 19.55 8.67
CA GLU A 86 7.29 19.34 8.89
C GLU A 86 6.52 20.67 8.81
N ALA A 87 7.04 21.71 9.47
CA ALA A 87 6.44 23.05 9.45
C ALA A 87 6.44 23.66 8.04
N GLU A 88 7.53 23.50 7.27
CA GLU A 88 7.63 23.95 5.89
C GLU A 88 6.67 23.19 4.97
N GLN A 89 6.56 21.87 5.11
CA GLN A 89 5.58 21.08 4.35
C GLN A 89 4.16 21.60 4.63
N ALA A 90 3.79 21.76 5.90
CA ALA A 90 2.49 22.32 6.30
C ALA A 90 2.27 23.74 5.74
N ALA A 91 3.31 24.57 5.66
CA ALA A 91 3.23 25.89 5.06
C ALA A 91 3.06 25.86 3.53
N ARG A 92 3.81 25.00 2.82
CA ARG A 92 3.64 24.77 1.37
C ARG A 92 2.21 24.33 1.06
N TYR A 93 1.63 23.47 1.89
CA TYR A 93 0.22 23.08 1.76
C TYR A 93 -0.74 24.26 1.94
N ARG A 94 -0.53 25.09 2.96
CA ARG A 94 -1.36 26.29 3.19
C ARG A 94 -1.34 27.25 1.99
N VAL A 95 -0.19 27.43 1.35
CA VAL A 95 -0.04 28.27 0.14
C VAL A 95 -0.93 27.77 -1.01
N VAL A 96 -1.11 26.45 -1.13
CA VAL A 96 -2.00 25.86 -2.15
C VAL A 96 -3.46 25.88 -1.70
N ALA A 97 -3.75 25.46 -0.47
CA ALA A 97 -5.11 25.36 0.06
C ALA A 97 -5.86 26.71 0.05
N SER A 98 -5.17 27.80 0.38
CA SER A 98 -5.74 29.16 0.33
C SER A 98 -6.17 29.60 -1.07
N ALA A 99 -5.78 28.87 -2.12
CA ALA A 99 -6.07 29.19 -3.50
C ALA A 99 -7.13 28.29 -4.17
N VAL A 100 -7.59 27.22 -3.49
CA VAL A 100 -8.58 26.26 -4.03
C VAL A 100 -9.86 26.14 -3.18
N GLY A 101 -9.90 26.73 -1.98
CA GLY A 101 -11.13 26.87 -1.18
C GLY A 101 -11.68 25.57 -0.57
N THR A 102 -10.97 24.45 -0.67
CA THR A 102 -11.39 23.14 -0.16
C THR A 102 -10.44 22.56 0.88
N ASN A 103 -10.94 21.60 1.65
CA ASN A 103 -10.26 20.93 2.76
C ASN A 103 -8.83 20.48 2.36
N PRO A 104 -7.77 20.97 3.03
CA PRO A 104 -6.37 20.70 2.68
C PRO A 104 -5.95 19.22 2.75
N TYR A 105 -6.73 18.35 3.41
CA TYR A 105 -6.42 16.92 3.57
C TYR A 105 -6.93 16.05 2.41
N ASN A 106 -7.95 16.49 1.66
CA ASN A 106 -8.55 15.68 0.58
C ASN A 106 -7.90 15.89 -0.80
N GLN A 107 -6.96 16.83 -0.93
CA GLN A 107 -6.31 17.19 -2.19
C GLN A 107 -4.86 17.63 -2.00
N HIS A 108 -4.04 16.84 -1.31
CA HIS A 108 -2.59 17.05 -1.32
C HIS A 108 -2.08 17.09 -2.77
N PRO A 109 -1.42 18.16 -3.27
CA PRO A 109 -0.75 18.10 -4.56
C PRO A 109 0.46 17.20 -4.35
N SER A 110 0.34 15.91 -4.65
CA SER A 110 1.38 14.91 -4.37
C SER A 110 2.71 15.26 -5.07
N VAL A 111 2.68 16.15 -6.07
CA VAL A 111 3.85 16.78 -6.71
C VAL A 111 4.72 17.58 -5.72
N ILE A 112 4.14 18.19 -4.70
CA ILE A 112 4.88 18.91 -3.65
C ILE A 112 5.52 17.92 -2.70
N THR A 113 4.75 16.91 -2.29
CA THR A 113 5.14 15.96 -1.25
C THR A 113 6.24 15.02 -1.72
N TYR A 114 6.07 14.47 -2.93
CA TYR A 114 7.05 13.62 -3.60
C TYR A 114 8.08 14.39 -4.43
N GLY A 115 8.00 15.73 -4.46
CA GLY A 115 8.87 16.58 -5.25
C GLY A 115 10.35 16.40 -4.94
N LYS A 116 11.20 16.67 -5.95
CA LYS A 116 12.66 16.62 -5.85
C LYS A 116 13.16 17.49 -4.67
N LYS A 117 13.82 16.85 -3.70
CA LYS A 117 14.42 17.48 -2.51
C LYS A 117 15.68 16.74 -2.08
N CYS A 118 16.58 17.44 -1.38
CA CYS A 118 17.79 16.85 -0.84
C CYS A 118 17.44 15.98 0.37
N GLN A 119 17.89 14.73 0.44
CA GLN A 119 17.56 13.87 1.59
C GLN A 119 18.30 14.26 2.88
N VAL A 120 19.44 14.96 2.77
CA VAL A 120 20.21 15.43 3.93
C VAL A 120 19.60 16.69 4.52
N CYS A 121 19.45 17.74 3.70
CA CYS A 121 19.04 19.06 4.20
C CYS A 121 17.58 19.44 3.85
N PHE A 122 16.83 18.57 3.16
CA PHE A 122 15.44 18.79 2.75
C PHE A 122 15.18 20.02 1.86
N ARG A 123 16.22 20.65 1.32
CA ARG A 123 16.08 21.75 0.36
C ARG A 123 15.46 21.23 -0.94
N THR A 124 14.52 21.98 -1.48
CA THR A 124 14.07 21.86 -2.88
C THR A 124 14.98 22.72 -3.78
N GLU A 125 14.91 22.50 -5.08
CA GLU A 125 15.63 23.30 -6.09
C GLU A 125 15.25 24.79 -6.09
N PHE A 126 14.20 25.17 -5.38
CA PHE A 126 13.68 26.54 -5.36
C PHE A 126 14.18 27.36 -4.17
N HIS A 127 14.85 26.74 -3.17
CA HIS A 127 15.42 27.47 -2.04
C HIS A 127 16.68 28.28 -2.42
N THR A 128 17.42 27.84 -3.45
CA THR A 128 18.63 28.53 -3.90
C THR A 128 18.82 28.28 -5.40
N PRO A 129 18.69 29.31 -6.27
CA PRO A 129 18.66 29.14 -7.73
C PRO A 129 19.93 28.52 -8.36
N GLN A 130 21.07 28.53 -7.67
CA GLN A 130 22.37 28.12 -8.19
C GLN A 130 22.82 26.72 -7.75
N ARG A 131 21.97 25.93 -7.07
CA ARG A 131 22.35 24.59 -6.60
C ARG A 131 21.94 23.51 -7.59
N GLU A 132 22.93 22.76 -8.08
CA GLU A 132 22.69 21.55 -8.85
C GLU A 132 22.34 20.38 -7.91
N PHE A 133 21.31 19.62 -8.27
CA PHE A 133 20.89 18.45 -7.50
C PHE A 133 21.33 17.19 -8.22
N THR A 134 22.24 16.45 -7.59
CA THR A 134 22.70 15.15 -8.05
C THR A 134 21.75 14.06 -7.58
N ALA A 135 21.42 13.12 -8.47
CA ALA A 135 20.59 11.96 -8.16
C ALA A 135 21.47 10.77 -7.75
N CYS A 136 20.98 9.93 -6.84
CA CYS A 136 21.60 8.63 -6.57
C CYS A 136 21.57 7.75 -7.83
N ASP A 137 22.71 7.21 -8.24
CA ASP A 137 22.83 6.47 -9.49
C ASP A 137 22.09 5.13 -9.54
N LYS A 138 21.79 4.56 -8.38
CA LYS A 138 21.08 3.28 -8.29
C LYS A 138 19.57 3.49 -8.30
N CYS A 139 19.05 4.19 -7.29
CA CYS A 139 17.61 4.34 -7.14
C CYS A 139 17.02 5.43 -8.03
N LYS A 140 17.80 6.48 -8.36
CA LYS A 140 17.40 7.70 -9.08
C LYS A 140 16.21 8.49 -8.48
N LEU A 141 15.72 8.09 -7.30
CA LEU A 141 14.65 8.74 -6.54
C LEU A 141 15.14 9.48 -5.28
N ALA A 142 16.45 9.47 -5.05
CA ALA A 142 17.06 10.21 -3.97
C ALA A 142 18.04 11.23 -4.54
N TRP A 143 18.15 12.38 -3.88
CA TRP A 143 18.97 13.48 -4.35
C TRP A 143 19.73 14.15 -3.21
N TRP A 144 20.86 14.77 -3.55
CA TRP A 144 21.55 15.73 -2.71
C TRP A 144 21.87 17.00 -3.50
N CYS A 145 22.07 18.13 -2.80
CA CYS A 145 22.11 19.46 -3.43
C CYS A 145 23.46 20.18 -3.38
N SER A 146 24.50 19.56 -2.81
CA SER A 146 25.85 20.14 -2.75
C SER A 146 26.89 19.09 -2.37
N HIS A 147 28.17 19.42 -2.53
CA HIS A 147 29.28 18.56 -2.14
C HIS A 147 29.21 18.15 -0.66
N GLU A 148 28.88 19.09 0.24
CA GLU A 148 28.80 18.81 1.69
C GLU A 148 27.66 17.84 2.02
N CYS A 149 26.49 18.01 1.38
CA CYS A 149 25.40 17.05 1.53
C CYS A 149 25.76 15.69 0.93
N GLY A 150 26.48 15.67 -0.20
CA GLY A 150 26.94 14.43 -0.84
C GLY A 150 27.91 13.65 0.05
N ALA A 151 28.80 14.34 0.75
CA ALA A 151 29.80 13.72 1.63
C ALA A 151 29.17 12.90 2.77
N VAL A 152 28.03 13.34 3.32
CA VAL A 152 27.34 12.65 4.43
C VAL A 152 26.11 11.85 3.98
N PHE A 153 25.77 11.88 2.69
CA PHE A 153 24.51 11.37 2.16
C PHE A 153 24.30 9.88 2.49
N ASN A 154 25.30 9.04 2.19
CA ASN A 154 25.19 7.59 2.39
C ASN A 154 25.19 7.19 3.88
N GLU A 155 25.82 7.99 4.74
CA GLU A 155 25.96 7.71 6.17
C GLU A 155 24.73 8.14 6.97
N THR A 156 24.11 9.26 6.58
CA THR A 156 23.08 9.93 7.40
C THR A 156 21.67 9.87 6.83
N ALA A 157 21.52 9.74 5.51
CA ALA A 157 20.22 9.92 4.84
C ALA A 157 19.87 8.82 3.83
N HIS A 158 20.85 8.09 3.30
CA HIS A 158 20.66 7.16 2.19
C HIS A 158 21.46 5.87 2.35
N THR A 159 21.08 5.07 3.34
CA THR A 159 21.67 3.75 3.55
C THR A 159 21.44 2.83 2.35
N ALA A 160 22.22 1.75 2.25
CA ALA A 160 22.05 0.75 1.20
C ALA A 160 20.62 0.14 1.18
N SER A 161 20.03 -0.10 2.36
CA SER A 161 18.65 -0.58 2.49
C SER A 161 17.64 0.45 1.99
N HIS A 162 17.82 1.73 2.32
CA HIS A 162 16.94 2.79 1.84
C HIS A 162 17.03 2.98 0.32
N CYS A 163 18.24 2.90 -0.24
CA CYS A 163 18.48 2.91 -1.68
C CYS A 163 17.73 1.78 -2.39
N GLU A 164 17.82 0.56 -1.86
CA GLU A 164 17.12 -0.61 -2.40
C GLU A 164 15.59 -0.45 -2.31
N ASP A 165 15.07 0.09 -1.21
CA ASP A 165 13.65 0.40 -1.08
C ASP A 165 13.17 1.41 -2.14
N LEU A 166 13.89 2.51 -2.32
CA LEU A 166 13.58 3.50 -3.36
C LEU A 166 13.75 2.93 -4.77
N THR A 167 14.66 1.98 -4.98
CA THR A 167 14.82 1.27 -6.25
C THR A 167 13.58 0.44 -6.57
N ARG A 168 13.05 -0.31 -5.59
CA ARG A 168 11.77 -1.03 -5.73
C ARG A 168 10.64 -0.06 -6.06
N VAL A 169 10.51 1.04 -5.33
CA VAL A 169 9.48 2.08 -5.58
C VAL A 169 9.55 2.60 -7.02
N ARG A 170 10.74 2.92 -7.54
CA ARG A 170 10.91 3.37 -8.93
C ARG A 170 10.41 2.32 -9.92
N ILE A 171 10.92 1.10 -9.79
CA ILE A 171 10.61 -0.02 -10.69
C ILE A 171 9.10 -0.28 -10.72
N ILE A 172 8.47 -0.32 -9.54
CA ILE A 172 7.04 -0.55 -9.39
C ILE A 172 6.21 0.59 -10.00
N HIS A 173 6.51 1.84 -9.66
CA HIS A 173 5.75 2.98 -10.20
C HIS A 173 5.85 3.06 -11.73
N CYS A 174 7.04 2.83 -12.28
CA CYS A 174 7.26 2.78 -13.72
C CYS A 174 6.45 1.66 -14.36
N PHE A 175 6.54 0.43 -13.84
CA PHE A 175 5.80 -0.69 -14.38
C PHE A 175 4.28 -0.51 -14.26
N GLN A 176 3.77 -0.15 -13.09
CA GLN A 176 2.33 0.07 -12.88
C GLN A 176 1.77 1.12 -13.84
N SER A 177 2.50 2.21 -14.08
CA SER A 177 2.05 3.26 -15.01
C SER A 177 1.97 2.76 -16.44
N ALA A 178 2.99 2.02 -16.90
CA ALA A 178 2.97 1.39 -18.23
C ALA A 178 1.86 0.35 -18.34
N TYR A 179 1.68 -0.49 -17.32
CA TYR A 179 0.69 -1.56 -17.28
C TYR A 179 -0.74 -1.02 -17.30
N LEU A 180 -1.07 -0.07 -16.42
CA LEU A 180 -2.41 0.54 -16.35
C LEU A 180 -2.77 1.23 -17.66
N LYS A 181 -1.80 1.90 -18.28
CA LYS A 181 -1.96 2.50 -19.60
C LYS A 181 -2.27 1.45 -20.67
N ALA A 182 -1.46 0.39 -20.76
CA ALA A 182 -1.65 -0.67 -21.74
C ALA A 182 -2.99 -1.39 -21.59
N ARG A 183 -3.48 -1.53 -20.34
CA ARG A 183 -4.76 -2.20 -20.03
C ARG A 183 -5.97 -1.27 -20.02
N ARG A 184 -5.80 0.03 -20.30
CA ARG A 184 -6.86 1.06 -20.16
C ARG A 184 -7.55 0.97 -18.79
N ALA A 185 -6.77 0.66 -17.77
CA ALA A 185 -7.25 0.42 -16.41
C ALA A 185 -7.09 1.69 -15.56
N THR A 186 -7.95 1.81 -14.55
CA THR A 186 -7.86 2.88 -13.55
C THR A 186 -6.78 2.60 -12.51
N ALA A 187 -6.23 3.67 -11.91
CA ALA A 187 -5.35 3.55 -10.76
C ALA A 187 -6.07 2.84 -9.60
N GLY A 188 -5.33 2.04 -8.80
CA GLY A 188 -5.89 1.23 -7.70
C GLY A 188 -6.05 -0.25 -8.01
N LYS A 189 -6.06 -0.67 -9.29
CA LYS A 189 -6.10 -2.11 -9.61
C LYS A 189 -4.78 -2.81 -9.25
N PHE A 190 -4.83 -3.67 -8.23
CA PHE A 190 -3.73 -4.57 -7.88
C PHE A 190 -3.50 -5.59 -9.00
N LEU A 191 -2.23 -5.82 -9.33
CA LEU A 191 -1.84 -6.96 -10.15
C LEU A 191 -1.90 -8.22 -9.26
N MET A 192 -2.91 -9.03 -9.49
CA MET A 192 -3.17 -10.26 -8.74
C MET A 192 -2.88 -11.47 -9.63
N LEU A 193 -2.08 -12.40 -9.12
CA LEU A 193 -1.96 -13.75 -9.69
C LEU A 193 -2.29 -14.74 -8.59
N VAL A 194 -3.34 -15.52 -8.84
CA VAL A 194 -3.76 -16.64 -7.99
C VAL A 194 -3.02 -17.88 -8.50
N SER A 195 -2.56 -18.73 -7.59
CA SER A 195 -2.02 -20.04 -7.91
C SER A 195 -2.99 -20.77 -8.84
N VAL A 196 -2.49 -21.37 -9.91
CA VAL A 196 -3.36 -22.07 -10.87
C VAL A 196 -3.61 -23.53 -10.46
N ASP A 197 -2.81 -24.05 -9.53
CA ASP A 197 -2.83 -25.44 -9.14
C ASP A 197 -3.52 -25.61 -7.78
N LEU A 198 -4.51 -26.51 -7.72
CA LEU A 198 -5.11 -26.88 -6.44
C LEU A 198 -4.13 -27.74 -5.64
N GLN A 199 -3.84 -27.31 -4.40
CA GLN A 199 -3.03 -28.08 -3.47
C GLN A 199 -3.72 -29.41 -3.16
N ARG A 200 -2.97 -30.50 -3.35
CA ARG A 200 -3.43 -31.87 -3.05
C ARG A 200 -3.22 -32.23 -1.59
N VAL A 201 -2.18 -31.67 -0.99
CA VAL A 201 -1.75 -31.90 0.39
C VAL A 201 -1.71 -30.56 1.11
N TYR A 202 -2.20 -30.53 2.34
CA TYR A 202 -2.09 -29.34 3.17
C TYR A 202 -0.64 -29.16 3.59
N ILE A 203 -0.06 -28.03 3.22
CA ILE A 203 1.26 -27.61 3.68
C ILE A 203 1.02 -26.57 4.79
N PRO A 204 1.46 -26.80 6.03
CA PRO A 204 1.26 -25.81 7.08
C PRO A 204 2.02 -24.51 6.77
N PRO A 205 1.39 -23.32 6.84
CA PRO A 205 2.09 -22.05 6.63
C PRO A 205 3.29 -21.86 7.56
N SER A 206 3.25 -22.40 8.79
CA SER A 206 4.39 -22.45 9.72
C SER A 206 5.63 -23.16 9.14
N SER A 207 5.45 -24.16 8.27
CA SER A 207 6.52 -24.92 7.61
C SER A 207 7.20 -24.21 6.43
N LEU A 208 6.71 -23.02 6.05
CA LEU A 208 7.30 -22.18 5.01
C LEU A 208 8.18 -21.11 5.65
N SER A 209 9.42 -20.98 5.19
CA SER A 209 10.38 -19.98 5.68
C SER A 209 10.01 -18.55 5.26
N GLY A 210 9.30 -18.38 4.15
CA GLY A 210 8.87 -17.07 3.65
C GLY A 210 8.38 -17.12 2.21
N TRP A 211 8.53 -16.00 1.49
CA TRP A 211 8.01 -15.85 0.13
C TRP A 211 8.66 -16.79 -0.90
N ASP A 212 9.94 -17.11 -0.75
CA ASP A 212 10.62 -18.03 -1.69
C ASP A 212 10.03 -19.45 -1.60
N ASP A 213 9.79 -19.94 -0.39
CA ASP A 213 9.09 -21.21 -0.17
C ASP A 213 7.65 -21.16 -0.69
N TYR A 214 6.94 -20.04 -0.52
CA TYR A 214 5.60 -19.88 -1.09
C TYR A 214 5.62 -19.99 -2.62
N LYS A 215 6.52 -19.23 -3.26
CA LYS A 215 6.63 -19.17 -4.73
C LYS A 215 7.13 -20.48 -5.34
N THR A 216 7.80 -21.34 -4.57
CA THR A 216 8.33 -22.61 -5.09
C THR A 216 7.46 -23.81 -4.73
N ARG A 217 6.86 -23.83 -3.53
CA ARG A 217 6.08 -24.97 -3.02
C ARG A 217 4.57 -24.79 -3.17
N ILE A 218 4.07 -23.56 -3.01
CA ILE A 218 2.62 -23.26 -3.06
C ILE A 218 2.20 -22.80 -4.46
N PHE A 219 3.02 -21.98 -5.12
CA PHE A 219 2.76 -21.55 -6.49
C PHE A 219 3.98 -21.81 -7.40
N PRO A 220 4.33 -23.08 -7.71
CA PRO A 220 5.55 -23.41 -8.45
C PRO A 220 5.69 -22.71 -9.82
N ARG A 221 4.57 -22.29 -10.43
CA ARG A 221 4.53 -21.54 -11.70
C ARG A 221 4.66 -20.02 -11.54
N PHE A 222 4.95 -19.52 -10.33
CA PHE A 222 5.03 -18.08 -10.05
C PHE A 222 6.02 -17.36 -10.98
N ALA A 223 7.24 -17.88 -11.12
CA ALA A 223 8.28 -17.28 -11.94
C ALA A 223 7.85 -17.16 -13.42
N PHE A 224 7.30 -18.25 -13.97
CA PHE A 224 6.74 -18.26 -15.32
C PHE A 224 5.60 -17.25 -15.48
N ALA A 225 4.68 -17.18 -14.52
CA ALA A 225 3.55 -16.26 -14.57
C ALA A 225 4.01 -14.79 -14.50
N ALA A 226 5.04 -14.49 -13.69
CA ALA A 226 5.63 -13.16 -13.59
C ALA A 226 6.33 -12.75 -14.90
N GLU A 227 7.13 -13.64 -15.49
CA GLU A 227 7.78 -13.44 -16.78
C GLU A 227 6.75 -13.21 -17.90
N PHE A 228 5.76 -14.09 -17.99
CA PHE A 228 4.70 -13.99 -19.00
C PHE A 228 3.90 -12.68 -18.90
N THR A 229 3.63 -12.22 -17.67
CA THR A 229 2.88 -10.98 -17.43
C THR A 229 3.69 -9.73 -17.78
N SER A 230 5.03 -9.79 -17.64
CA SER A 230 5.92 -8.65 -17.84
C SER A 230 6.50 -8.54 -19.26
N ARG A 231 6.47 -9.63 -20.05
CA ARG A 231 7.18 -9.77 -21.33
C ARG A 231 7.05 -8.60 -22.32
N GLU A 232 5.86 -8.01 -22.42
CA GLU A 232 5.62 -6.92 -23.38
C GLU A 232 6.27 -5.60 -22.94
N PHE A 233 6.59 -5.46 -21.65
CA PHE A 233 7.20 -4.26 -21.09
C PHE A 233 8.73 -4.36 -21.03
N THR A 234 9.31 -5.56 -21.04
CA THR A 234 10.74 -5.81 -20.80
C THR A 234 11.66 -5.02 -21.75
N LYS A 235 11.23 -4.77 -22.99
CA LYS A 235 12.01 -3.95 -23.94
C LYS A 235 12.18 -2.50 -23.48
N THR A 236 11.18 -1.92 -22.83
CA THR A 236 11.19 -0.52 -22.35
C THR A 236 11.58 -0.43 -20.88
N LEU A 237 11.26 -1.48 -20.11
CA LEU A 237 11.47 -1.61 -18.68
C LEU A 237 12.10 -2.98 -18.41
N PRO A 238 13.43 -3.14 -18.49
CA PRO A 238 14.12 -4.41 -18.24
C PRO A 238 13.79 -5.01 -16.87
N GLU A 239 13.50 -4.16 -15.87
CA GLU A 239 13.10 -4.56 -14.51
C GLU A 239 11.61 -4.96 -14.38
N ALA A 240 10.86 -5.04 -15.47
CA ALA A 240 9.44 -5.40 -15.44
C ALA A 240 9.13 -6.75 -14.77
N PRO A 241 9.91 -7.84 -14.98
CA PRO A 241 9.68 -9.10 -14.26
C PRO A 241 9.78 -8.95 -12.74
N ARG A 242 10.77 -8.19 -12.26
CA ARG A 242 10.95 -7.88 -10.83
C ARG A 242 9.80 -7.03 -10.29
N ALA A 243 9.30 -6.07 -11.08
CA ALA A 243 8.13 -5.29 -10.70
C ALA A 243 6.88 -6.16 -10.51
N VAL A 244 6.64 -7.10 -11.44
CA VAL A 244 5.52 -8.04 -11.36
C VAL A 244 5.64 -8.94 -10.13
N ASP A 245 6.82 -9.52 -9.88
CA ASP A 245 7.08 -10.32 -8.68
C ASP A 245 6.66 -9.56 -7.41
N LEU A 246 7.16 -8.33 -7.24
CA LEU A 246 6.89 -7.50 -6.08
C LEU A 246 5.40 -7.19 -5.92
N LEU A 247 4.72 -6.82 -7.02
CA LEU A 247 3.29 -6.47 -7.02
C LEU A 247 2.39 -7.67 -6.72
N VAL A 248 2.70 -8.82 -7.30
CA VAL A 248 1.93 -10.03 -7.06
C VAL A 248 2.13 -10.49 -5.63
N THR A 249 3.38 -10.52 -5.14
CA THR A 249 3.70 -10.86 -3.75
C THR A 249 3.01 -9.91 -2.76
N GLU A 250 2.97 -8.60 -3.06
CA GLU A 250 2.22 -7.61 -2.29
C GLU A 250 0.73 -7.97 -2.18
N SER A 251 0.10 -8.34 -3.30
CA SER A 251 -1.31 -8.73 -3.32
C SER A 251 -1.58 -10.02 -2.55
N THR A 252 -0.64 -10.97 -2.55
CA THR A 252 -0.73 -12.24 -1.82
C THR A 252 -0.56 -12.08 -0.30
N SER A 253 0.05 -10.99 0.17
CA SER A 253 0.32 -10.74 1.59
C SER A 253 -0.90 -10.92 2.48
N ILE A 254 -2.07 -10.41 2.07
CA ILE A 254 -3.31 -10.53 2.85
C ILE A 254 -3.70 -11.99 3.05
N VAL A 255 -3.74 -12.78 1.97
CA VAL A 255 -4.22 -14.18 2.06
C VAL A 255 -3.19 -15.10 2.71
N ALA A 256 -1.88 -14.89 2.51
CA ALA A 256 -0.84 -15.64 3.21
C ALA A 256 -0.86 -15.37 4.72
N THR A 257 -1.15 -14.12 5.12
CA THR A 257 -1.35 -13.76 6.54
C THR A 257 -2.62 -14.42 7.10
N LEU A 258 -3.73 -14.43 6.34
CA LEU A 258 -4.96 -15.14 6.74
C LEU A 258 -4.72 -16.63 6.94
N LEU A 259 -4.04 -17.31 6.00
CA LEU A 259 -3.75 -18.74 6.11
C LEU A 259 -2.94 -19.06 7.37
N SER A 260 -1.96 -18.23 7.72
CA SER A 260 -1.17 -18.41 8.95
C SER A 260 -1.98 -18.15 10.22
N ALA A 261 -2.89 -17.18 10.18
CA ALA A 261 -3.80 -16.94 11.29
C ALA A 261 -4.82 -18.09 11.46
N LEU A 262 -5.34 -18.63 10.35
CA LEU A 262 -6.23 -19.77 10.35
C LEU A 262 -5.55 -21.01 10.93
N GLU A 263 -4.28 -21.26 10.59
CA GLU A 263 -3.48 -22.36 11.14
C GLU A 263 -3.40 -22.30 12.67
N ILE A 264 -3.20 -21.11 13.23
CA ILE A 264 -3.17 -20.88 14.69
C ILE A 264 -4.57 -21.01 15.30
N ALA A 265 -5.58 -20.46 14.61
CA ALA A 265 -6.93 -20.30 15.15
C ALA A 265 -7.77 -21.59 15.11
N ILE A 266 -7.53 -22.47 14.14
CA ILE A 266 -8.39 -23.59 13.79
C ILE A 266 -7.54 -24.88 13.72
N PRO A 267 -7.48 -25.67 14.82
CA PRO A 267 -6.66 -26.89 14.87
C PRO A 267 -7.01 -27.94 13.79
N ASP A 268 -8.27 -27.99 13.36
CA ASP A 268 -8.77 -28.90 12.33
C ASP A 268 -8.84 -28.28 10.92
N LEU A 269 -8.13 -27.16 10.69
CA LEU A 269 -8.11 -26.46 9.40
C LEU A 269 -7.90 -27.37 8.18
N PRO A 270 -7.00 -28.38 8.18
CA PRO A 270 -6.74 -29.21 6.99
C PRO A 270 -7.96 -30.00 6.49
N ILE A 271 -8.92 -30.27 7.38
CA ILE A 271 -10.14 -31.04 7.08
C ILE A 271 -11.39 -30.18 6.98
N ARG A 272 -11.30 -28.87 7.26
CA ARG A 272 -12.46 -27.96 7.19
C ARG A 272 -12.99 -27.84 5.77
N GLN A 273 -14.31 -27.98 5.65
CA GLN A 273 -15.02 -27.87 4.37
C GLN A 273 -15.67 -26.50 4.14
N SER A 274 -15.87 -25.72 5.21
CA SER A 274 -16.40 -24.36 5.14
C SER A 274 -15.61 -23.43 6.04
N LEU A 275 -15.42 -22.19 5.58
CA LEU A 275 -14.84 -21.09 6.35
C LEU A 275 -15.62 -19.80 6.12
N CYS A 276 -15.93 -19.09 7.19
CA CYS A 276 -16.43 -17.71 7.15
C CYS A 276 -15.43 -16.77 7.82
N ILE A 277 -14.94 -15.78 7.07
CA ILE A 277 -13.96 -14.79 7.55
C ILE A 277 -14.58 -13.40 7.49
N HIS A 278 -14.60 -12.71 8.62
CA HIS A 278 -15.04 -11.31 8.68
C HIS A 278 -13.83 -10.39 8.63
N VAL A 279 -13.68 -9.64 7.53
CA VAL A 279 -12.69 -8.58 7.39
C VAL A 279 -13.29 -7.29 7.94
N VAL A 280 -12.79 -6.82 9.08
CA VAL A 280 -13.37 -5.71 9.86
C VAL A 280 -12.52 -4.46 9.77
N GLY A 281 -13.16 -3.29 9.76
CA GLY A 281 -12.49 -2.03 9.44
C GLY A 281 -12.05 -1.98 7.97
N ALA A 282 -12.72 -2.76 7.11
CA ALA A 282 -12.36 -2.86 5.69
C ALA A 282 -12.61 -1.52 4.97
N ALA A 283 -11.70 -1.18 4.06
CA ALA A 283 -11.82 -0.07 3.14
C ALA A 283 -11.63 -0.54 1.69
N GLU A 284 -11.52 0.40 0.74
CA GLU A 284 -11.34 0.10 -0.69
C GLU A 284 -10.15 -0.84 -0.93
N ARG A 285 -9.06 -0.66 -0.19
CA ARG A 285 -7.85 -1.48 -0.25
C ARG A 285 -8.10 -2.98 -0.09
N GLU A 286 -8.74 -3.40 1.00
CA GLU A 286 -9.00 -4.83 1.25
C GLU A 286 -9.93 -5.39 0.17
N ILE A 287 -10.93 -4.60 -0.25
CA ILE A 287 -11.91 -4.99 -1.27
C ILE A 287 -11.26 -5.15 -2.65
N GLU A 288 -10.29 -4.32 -3.00
CA GLU A 288 -9.57 -4.39 -4.28
C GLU A 288 -8.77 -5.69 -4.42
N THR A 289 -8.24 -6.21 -3.30
CA THR A 289 -7.52 -7.50 -3.27
C THR A 289 -8.41 -8.73 -3.12
N ARG A 290 -9.75 -8.57 -3.11
CA ARG A 290 -10.70 -9.67 -2.86
C ARG A 290 -10.51 -10.88 -3.78
N GLY A 291 -9.97 -10.68 -4.98
CA GLY A 291 -9.65 -11.75 -5.93
C GLY A 291 -8.69 -12.78 -5.34
N MET A 292 -7.78 -12.35 -4.47
CA MET A 292 -6.79 -13.22 -3.80
C MET A 292 -7.40 -14.19 -2.81
N THR A 293 -8.66 -14.00 -2.39
CA THR A 293 -9.34 -14.96 -1.50
C THR A 293 -9.64 -16.30 -2.18
N GLU A 294 -9.45 -16.40 -3.50
CA GLU A 294 -9.48 -17.67 -4.25
C GLU A 294 -8.35 -18.60 -3.77
N GLU A 295 -7.22 -18.04 -3.35
CA GLU A 295 -6.09 -18.80 -2.80
C GLU A 295 -6.51 -19.64 -1.60
N LEU A 296 -7.54 -19.26 -0.82
CA LEU A 296 -8.05 -20.10 0.27
C LEU A 296 -8.57 -21.44 -0.26
N LEU A 297 -9.32 -21.42 -1.37
CA LEU A 297 -9.82 -22.64 -2.02
C LEU A 297 -8.68 -23.43 -2.64
N HIS A 298 -7.69 -22.77 -3.24
CA HIS A 298 -6.58 -23.44 -3.90
C HIS A 298 -5.59 -24.05 -2.90
N TYR A 299 -5.36 -23.38 -1.77
CA TYR A 299 -4.42 -23.79 -0.73
C TYR A 299 -4.98 -24.89 0.16
N LEU A 300 -6.26 -24.81 0.56
CA LEU A 300 -6.86 -25.75 1.51
C LEU A 300 -7.56 -26.91 0.76
N PRO A 301 -6.99 -28.14 0.76
CA PRO A 301 -7.45 -29.19 -0.15
C PRO A 301 -8.89 -29.65 0.09
N LYS A 302 -9.35 -29.60 1.35
CA LYS A 302 -10.70 -30.04 1.75
C LYS A 302 -11.74 -28.92 1.74
N LEU A 303 -11.33 -27.66 1.58
CA LEU A 303 -12.24 -26.53 1.59
C LEU A 303 -13.18 -26.57 0.38
N LYS A 304 -14.47 -26.47 0.65
CA LYS A 304 -15.56 -26.42 -0.35
C LYS A 304 -16.26 -25.09 -0.38
N THR A 305 -16.30 -24.34 0.71
CA THR A 305 -16.97 -23.04 0.74
C THR A 305 -16.15 -22.03 1.53
N ALA A 306 -15.86 -20.88 0.92
CA ALA A 306 -15.20 -19.75 1.56
C ALA A 306 -16.11 -18.53 1.46
N THR A 307 -16.55 -17.99 2.60
CA THR A 307 -17.35 -16.77 2.68
C THR A 307 -16.52 -15.66 3.30
N ILE A 308 -16.37 -14.55 2.59
CA ILE A 308 -15.60 -13.39 3.06
C ILE A 308 -16.55 -12.20 3.21
N ILE A 309 -16.66 -11.68 4.43
CA ILE A 309 -17.53 -10.55 4.72
C ILE A 309 -16.67 -9.33 5.03
N TYR A 310 -16.74 -8.30 4.19
CA TYR A 310 -16.05 -7.03 4.40
C TYR A 310 -16.99 -6.06 5.12
N VAL A 311 -16.59 -5.61 6.31
CA VAL A 311 -17.38 -4.73 7.17
C VAL A 311 -16.56 -3.50 7.53
N GLY A 312 -17.05 -2.32 7.18
CA GLY A 312 -16.40 -1.07 7.53
C GLY A 312 -17.21 0.15 7.08
N PRO A 313 -17.11 1.30 7.76
CA PRO A 313 -17.80 2.53 7.36
C PRO A 313 -17.43 3.01 5.94
N GLU A 314 -16.23 2.69 5.47
CA GLU A 314 -15.72 3.09 4.14
C GLU A 314 -16.04 2.07 3.03
N VAL A 315 -16.64 0.94 3.37
CA VAL A 315 -17.06 -0.06 2.40
C VAL A 315 -18.18 0.52 1.55
N ARG A 316 -18.03 0.47 0.23
CA ARG A 316 -19.12 0.76 -0.71
C ARG A 316 -20.01 -0.49 -0.84
N ASP A 317 -21.25 -0.36 -0.39
CA ASP A 317 -22.25 -1.43 -0.43
C ASP A 317 -22.89 -1.52 -1.83
N SER A 318 -22.06 -1.91 -2.80
CA SER A 318 -22.47 -2.07 -4.19
C SER A 318 -21.76 -3.29 -4.78
N GLY A 319 -22.50 -4.38 -4.97
CA GLY A 319 -21.99 -5.60 -5.58
C GLY A 319 -23.04 -6.72 -5.55
N PRO A 320 -22.97 -7.67 -6.49
CA PRO A 320 -23.90 -8.78 -6.52
C PRO A 320 -23.60 -9.75 -5.36
N GLU A 321 -24.52 -9.88 -4.41
CA GLU A 321 -24.43 -10.84 -3.30
C GLU A 321 -24.92 -12.22 -3.74
N GLY A 322 -24.43 -13.28 -3.09
CA GLY A 322 -24.92 -14.66 -3.31
C GLY A 322 -24.39 -15.33 -4.59
N HIS A 323 -23.65 -14.63 -5.44
CA HIS A 323 -22.99 -15.26 -6.59
C HIS A 323 -21.75 -16.04 -6.17
N ASN A 324 -21.59 -17.24 -6.72
CA ASN A 324 -20.35 -17.99 -6.60
C ASN A 324 -19.25 -17.32 -7.44
N LEU A 325 -18.21 -16.82 -6.78
CA LEU A 325 -17.05 -16.17 -7.37
C LEU A 325 -15.83 -17.09 -7.49
N ALA A 326 -15.98 -18.39 -7.22
CA ALA A 326 -14.90 -19.35 -7.39
C ALA A 326 -14.46 -19.43 -8.86
N CYS A 327 -13.20 -19.77 -9.13
CA CYS A 327 -12.72 -19.91 -10.50
C CYS A 327 -13.56 -20.96 -11.26
N LYS A 328 -13.74 -20.73 -12.56
CA LYS A 328 -14.65 -21.54 -13.40
C LYS A 328 -13.98 -22.80 -13.90
N GLU A 329 -12.66 -22.78 -14.00
CA GLU A 329 -11.83 -23.81 -14.60
C GLU A 329 -11.61 -24.96 -13.62
N ASP A 330 -11.37 -24.66 -12.34
CA ASP A 330 -10.98 -25.67 -11.35
C ASP A 330 -11.93 -25.78 -10.16
N CYS A 331 -12.26 -24.67 -9.51
CA CYS A 331 -13.01 -24.70 -8.25
C CYS A 331 -14.48 -25.04 -8.47
N THR A 332 -15.17 -24.33 -9.37
CA THR A 332 -16.61 -24.51 -9.60
C THR A 332 -16.95 -25.94 -10.05
N PRO A 333 -16.24 -26.56 -11.04
CA PRO A 333 -16.51 -27.94 -11.44
C PRO A 333 -16.31 -28.97 -10.32
N LYS A 334 -15.45 -28.67 -9.33
CA LYS A 334 -15.19 -29.52 -8.15
C LYS A 334 -16.13 -29.22 -6.97
N GLY A 335 -17.22 -28.47 -7.23
CA GLY A 335 -18.24 -28.09 -6.25
C GLY A 335 -17.75 -27.09 -5.21
N ARG A 336 -16.65 -26.36 -5.47
CA ARG A 336 -16.13 -25.34 -4.57
C ARG A 336 -16.80 -23.99 -4.83
N ARG A 337 -17.02 -23.24 -3.76
CA ARG A 337 -17.79 -21.99 -3.75
C ARG A 337 -17.05 -20.90 -3.00
N ARG A 338 -17.06 -19.68 -3.55
CA ARG A 338 -16.51 -18.49 -2.90
C ARG A 338 -17.55 -17.38 -2.91
N PHE A 339 -17.85 -16.83 -1.75
CA PHE A 339 -18.85 -15.78 -1.58
C PHE A 339 -18.20 -14.54 -0.97
N ILE A 340 -18.69 -13.38 -1.40
CA ILE A 340 -18.29 -12.08 -0.86
C ILE A 340 -19.55 -11.32 -0.44
N ILE A 341 -19.54 -10.80 0.78
CA ILE A 341 -20.59 -9.94 1.34
C ILE A 341 -19.92 -8.62 1.76
N ARG A 342 -20.60 -7.49 1.59
CA ARG A 342 -20.06 -6.15 1.91
C ARG A 342 -21.06 -5.39 2.77
N ARG A 343 -20.62 -4.77 3.85
CA ARG A 343 -21.51 -3.98 4.72
C ARG A 343 -20.85 -2.65 5.11
N SER A 344 -21.52 -1.56 4.72
CA SER A 344 -21.11 -0.19 5.04
C SER A 344 -21.54 0.20 6.45
N MET A 345 -20.85 -0.30 7.46
CA MET A 345 -21.14 -0.04 8.88
C MET A 345 -19.99 -0.44 9.80
N THR A 346 -20.08 -0.06 11.08
CA THR A 346 -19.19 -0.56 12.12
C THR A 346 -19.50 -2.02 12.47
N TYR A 347 -18.49 -2.76 12.94
CA TYR A 347 -18.65 -4.19 13.23
C TYR A 347 -19.64 -4.48 14.37
N HIS A 348 -19.67 -3.65 15.40
CA HIS A 348 -20.65 -3.80 16.49
C HIS A 348 -22.10 -3.64 16.01
N LYS A 349 -22.37 -2.76 15.03
CA LYS A 349 -23.69 -2.67 14.38
C LYS A 349 -23.97 -3.90 13.52
N PHE A 350 -22.99 -4.33 12.72
CA PHE A 350 -23.12 -5.53 11.89
C PHE A 350 -23.47 -6.78 12.71
N SER A 351 -22.91 -6.91 13.91
CA SER A 351 -23.16 -8.05 14.82
C SER A 351 -24.61 -8.25 15.24
N GLN A 352 -25.47 -7.25 15.01
CA GLN A 352 -26.89 -7.26 15.35
C GLN A 352 -27.79 -7.66 14.16
N THR A 353 -27.22 -7.81 12.96
CA THR A 353 -27.95 -8.09 11.71
C THR A 353 -28.24 -9.57 11.50
N ASP A 354 -29.24 -9.89 10.67
CA ASP A 354 -29.49 -11.27 10.21
C ASP A 354 -28.35 -11.82 9.38
N THR A 355 -27.66 -10.97 8.60
CA THR A 355 -26.49 -11.40 7.83
C THR A 355 -25.39 -11.95 8.74
N PHE A 356 -25.13 -11.31 9.88
CA PHE A 356 -24.18 -11.83 10.86
C PHE A 356 -24.67 -13.16 11.48
N ARG A 357 -25.95 -13.25 11.85
CA ARG A 357 -26.54 -14.48 12.42
C ARG A 357 -26.43 -15.66 11.44
N ALA A 358 -26.68 -15.43 10.16
CA ALA A 358 -26.60 -16.43 9.11
C ALA A 358 -25.16 -16.83 8.76
N ASN A 359 -24.17 -15.99 9.09
CA ASN A 359 -22.77 -16.19 8.74
C ASN A 359 -21.87 -15.91 9.95
N PRO A 360 -21.88 -16.76 10.99
CA PRO A 360 -20.96 -16.59 12.11
C PRO A 360 -19.50 -16.73 11.65
N PRO A 361 -18.57 -15.90 12.16
CA PRO A 361 -17.17 -15.94 11.75
C PRO A 361 -16.40 -17.09 12.41
N ASP A 362 -15.60 -17.82 11.62
CA ASP A 362 -14.53 -18.69 12.13
C ASP A 362 -13.28 -17.87 12.50
N LEU A 363 -13.07 -16.75 11.81
CA LEU A 363 -11.98 -15.80 12.04
C LEU A 363 -12.46 -14.37 11.79
N VAL A 364 -12.05 -13.44 12.65
CA VAL A 364 -12.12 -12.00 12.40
C VAL A 364 -10.73 -11.51 11.98
N ALA A 365 -10.63 -10.66 10.97
CA ALA A 365 -9.37 -10.09 10.51
C ALA A 365 -9.49 -8.58 10.32
N GLY A 366 -8.66 -7.80 11.02
CA GLY A 366 -8.53 -6.36 10.83
C GLY A 366 -7.16 -6.02 10.23
N PHE A 367 -7.12 -5.54 9.00
CA PHE A 367 -5.88 -5.13 8.35
C PHE A 367 -5.66 -3.64 8.53
N HIS A 368 -4.50 -3.26 9.07
CA HIS A 368 -4.06 -1.86 9.21
C HIS A 368 -5.12 -0.94 9.83
N THR A 369 -5.78 -1.44 10.88
CA THR A 369 -7.04 -0.86 11.39
C THR A 369 -6.93 0.56 11.94
N GLY A 370 -5.73 0.99 12.34
CA GLY A 370 -5.52 2.26 13.06
C GLY A 370 -6.35 2.37 14.34
N MET A 371 -6.74 1.23 14.95
CA MET A 371 -7.67 1.21 16.07
C MET A 371 -7.15 1.97 17.29
N GLY A 372 -5.83 1.97 17.49
CA GLY A 372 -5.16 2.69 18.55
C GLY A 372 -5.06 4.21 18.35
N GLU A 373 -5.37 4.73 17.15
CA GLU A 373 -5.03 6.11 16.77
C GLU A 373 -6.21 6.93 16.19
N VAL A 374 -7.07 6.35 15.34
CA VAL A 374 -8.02 7.13 14.52
C VAL A 374 -9.43 7.19 15.13
N ASP A 375 -10.01 6.04 15.50
CA ASP A 375 -11.37 5.96 16.05
C ASP A 375 -11.45 4.94 17.19
N THR A 376 -10.64 5.19 18.22
CA THR A 376 -10.51 4.30 19.37
C THR A 376 -11.85 4.03 20.07
N ALA A 377 -12.77 5.00 20.09
CA ALA A 377 -14.07 4.85 20.75
C ALA A 377 -14.97 3.84 20.03
N ALA A 378 -15.12 3.95 18.70
CA ALA A 378 -15.90 2.97 17.94
C ALA A 378 -15.25 1.58 17.94
N TRP A 379 -13.92 1.53 17.90
CA TRP A 379 -13.18 0.26 17.98
C TRP A 379 -13.37 -0.45 19.31
N ARG A 380 -13.42 0.25 20.45
CA ARG A 380 -13.70 -0.38 21.76
C ARG A 380 -15.02 -1.17 21.75
N GLN A 381 -16.07 -0.67 21.09
CA GLN A 381 -17.34 -1.38 20.98
C GLN A 381 -17.23 -2.63 20.10
N SER A 382 -16.56 -2.52 18.96
CA SER A 382 -16.32 -3.65 18.05
C SER A 382 -15.44 -4.72 18.69
N LEU A 383 -14.40 -4.33 19.45
CA LEU A 383 -13.52 -5.25 20.17
C LEU A 383 -14.28 -6.02 21.25
N ARG A 384 -15.18 -5.39 22.01
CA ARG A 384 -16.04 -6.11 22.96
C ARG A 384 -16.82 -7.22 22.28
N VAL A 385 -17.47 -6.92 21.15
CA VAL A 385 -18.21 -7.92 20.36
C VAL A 385 -17.33 -9.11 19.95
N ILE A 386 -16.10 -8.84 19.49
CA ILE A 386 -15.13 -9.87 19.08
C ILE A 386 -14.71 -10.74 20.27
N LEU A 387 -14.34 -10.10 21.37
CA LEU A 387 -13.79 -10.77 22.56
C LEU A 387 -14.87 -11.56 23.31
N ASP A 388 -16.06 -11.00 23.51
CA ASP A 388 -17.17 -11.66 24.20
C ASP A 388 -17.61 -12.95 23.50
N ARG A 389 -17.55 -12.96 22.16
CA ARG A 389 -17.87 -14.15 21.34
C ARG A 389 -16.73 -15.16 21.27
N LYS A 390 -15.56 -14.85 21.83
CA LYS A 390 -14.36 -15.71 21.83
C LYS A 390 -13.94 -16.18 20.43
N VAL A 391 -14.24 -15.38 19.41
CA VAL A 391 -13.80 -15.64 18.04
C VAL A 391 -12.33 -15.24 17.93
N PRO A 392 -11.45 -16.08 17.36
CA PRO A 392 -10.07 -15.69 17.07
C PRO A 392 -10.05 -14.45 16.16
N ALA A 393 -9.24 -13.46 16.52
CA ALA A 393 -9.11 -12.22 15.76
C ALA A 393 -7.65 -11.94 15.40
N LEU A 394 -7.39 -11.80 14.11
CA LEU A 394 -6.12 -11.37 13.52
C LEU A 394 -6.13 -9.85 13.36
N PHE A 395 -5.00 -9.22 13.68
CA PHE A 395 -4.75 -7.83 13.34
C PHE A 395 -3.37 -7.63 12.72
N THR A 396 -3.24 -6.64 11.84
CA THR A 396 -1.96 -6.26 11.24
C THR A 396 -1.74 -4.74 11.27
N SER A 397 -0.47 -4.32 11.25
CA SER A 397 -0.07 -2.90 11.25
C SER A 397 1.06 -2.66 10.25
N TYR A 398 1.20 -1.42 9.76
CA TYR A 398 2.24 -1.09 8.78
C TYR A 398 3.63 -0.91 9.42
N SER A 399 3.65 -0.59 10.72
CA SER A 399 4.87 -0.33 11.49
C SER A 399 4.75 -0.82 12.93
N LEU A 400 5.91 -0.90 13.61
CA LEU A 400 5.97 -1.29 15.01
C LEU A 400 5.25 -0.29 15.94
N PRO A 401 5.40 1.04 15.77
CA PRO A 401 4.65 2.00 16.59
C PRO A 401 3.13 1.82 16.49
N GLU A 402 2.58 1.64 15.28
CA GLU A 402 1.14 1.37 15.09
C GLU A 402 0.73 0.09 15.84
N ALA A 403 1.51 -1.00 15.71
CA ALA A 403 1.23 -2.25 16.42
C ALA A 403 1.28 -2.08 17.95
N MET A 404 2.17 -1.23 18.46
CA MET A 404 2.25 -0.94 19.90
C MET A 404 1.03 -0.14 20.38
N TYR A 405 0.52 0.82 19.61
CA TYR A 405 -0.71 1.53 19.95
C TYR A 405 -1.93 0.61 19.92
N ASP A 406 -2.07 -0.23 18.89
CA ASP A 406 -3.17 -1.17 18.75
C ASP A 406 -3.17 -2.20 19.91
N THR A 407 -2.01 -2.74 20.26
CA THR A 407 -1.92 -3.70 21.38
C THR A 407 -2.10 -3.06 22.74
N LYS A 408 -1.73 -1.79 22.93
CA LYS A 408 -2.08 -1.03 24.14
C LYS A 408 -3.60 -0.91 24.29
N LEU A 409 -4.33 -0.63 23.19
CA LEU A 409 -5.80 -0.61 23.21
C LEU A 409 -6.38 -1.98 23.59
N LEU A 410 -5.91 -3.07 22.95
CA LEU A 410 -6.36 -4.42 23.23
C LEU A 410 -6.15 -4.84 24.69
N ARG A 411 -4.98 -4.51 25.26
CA ARG A 411 -4.71 -4.73 26.70
C ARG A 411 -5.67 -3.94 27.59
N SER A 412 -6.01 -2.70 27.21
CA SER A 412 -6.97 -1.88 27.98
C SER A 412 -8.41 -2.41 27.97
N VAL A 413 -8.72 -3.37 27.09
CA VAL A 413 -10.02 -4.08 27.07
C VAL A 413 -9.86 -5.54 27.50
N ASN A 414 -8.78 -5.87 28.22
CA ASN A 414 -8.46 -7.20 28.75
C ASN A 414 -8.39 -8.31 27.70
N ALA A 415 -8.03 -8.00 26.46
CA ALA A 415 -7.92 -9.01 25.41
C ALA A 415 -6.81 -10.04 25.73
N ARG A 416 -7.13 -11.33 25.61
CA ARG A 416 -6.17 -12.41 25.74
C ARG A 416 -5.45 -12.63 24.41
N PHE A 417 -4.14 -12.39 24.40
CA PHE A 417 -3.29 -12.65 23.25
C PHE A 417 -3.08 -14.16 23.10
N ILE A 418 -3.37 -14.68 21.91
CA ILE A 418 -2.99 -16.03 21.48
C ILE A 418 -1.76 -15.99 20.56
N LYS A 419 -1.37 -14.78 20.13
CA LYS A 419 -0.11 -14.48 19.49
C LYS A 419 0.28 -13.04 19.80
N ASP A 420 1.46 -12.84 20.36
CA ASP A 420 2.04 -11.52 20.59
C ASP A 420 2.49 -10.83 19.29
N VAL A 421 2.81 -9.54 19.40
CA VAL A 421 3.27 -8.74 18.25
C VAL A 421 4.58 -9.30 17.72
N GLU A 422 4.57 -9.68 16.46
CA GLU A 422 5.75 -10.12 15.74
C GLU A 422 5.80 -9.51 14.35
N ARG A 423 7.00 -9.45 13.78
CA ARG A 423 7.16 -9.15 12.36
C ARG A 423 6.56 -10.29 11.55
N ASN A 424 5.70 -9.95 10.60
CA ASN A 424 5.05 -10.92 9.75
C ASN A 424 5.99 -11.36 8.63
N LYS A 425 6.24 -12.67 8.53
CA LYS A 425 7.02 -13.24 7.41
C LYS A 425 6.33 -13.07 6.06
N TRP A 426 5.00 -12.87 6.07
CA TRP A 426 4.17 -12.59 4.90
C TRP A 426 3.91 -11.11 4.68
N ARG A 427 4.73 -10.21 5.26
CA ARG A 427 4.63 -8.79 4.93
C ARG A 427 4.82 -8.58 3.43
N GLY A 428 4.07 -7.64 2.87
CA GLY A 428 4.24 -7.20 1.50
C GLY A 428 5.67 -6.68 1.27
N PRO A 429 6.29 -6.94 0.12
CA PRO A 429 7.67 -6.56 -0.13
C PRO A 429 7.83 -5.11 -0.57
N ILE A 430 6.73 -4.39 -0.81
CA ILE A 430 6.76 -3.02 -1.34
C ILE A 430 6.88 -2.05 -0.17
N PRO A 431 7.99 -1.31 -0.05
CA PRO A 431 8.13 -0.28 0.96
C PRO A 431 7.22 0.91 0.63
N LYS A 432 6.66 1.51 1.66
CA LYS A 432 5.95 2.79 1.62
C LYS A 432 6.79 3.80 2.39
N PRO A 433 7.71 4.52 1.72
CA PRO A 433 8.61 5.42 2.40
C PRO A 433 7.81 6.61 2.97
N ARG A 434 7.84 6.81 4.29
CA ARG A 434 7.15 7.93 4.94
C ARG A 434 7.91 9.22 4.68
N GLU A 435 7.28 10.14 3.95
CA GLU A 435 7.91 11.40 3.51
C GLU A 435 8.36 12.32 4.66
N LEU A 436 7.77 12.16 5.86
CA LEU A 436 8.06 12.94 7.08
C LEU A 436 8.99 12.21 8.06
N GLN A 437 9.12 10.88 7.99
CA GLN A 437 9.84 10.06 8.97
C GLN A 437 11.11 9.39 8.43
N GLU A 438 11.51 9.72 7.19
CA GLU A 438 12.72 9.23 6.52
C GLU A 438 14.04 9.44 7.30
N THR A 439 14.04 10.15 8.42
CA THR A 439 15.28 10.53 9.13
C THR A 439 15.29 10.33 10.66
N VAL A 440 14.27 9.73 11.29
CA VAL A 440 14.26 9.63 12.78
C VAL A 440 13.93 8.28 13.40
N LEU A 441 13.47 7.28 12.65
CA LEU A 441 13.10 6.01 13.27
C LEU A 441 13.87 4.82 12.67
N VAL A 442 14.19 3.89 13.56
CA VAL A 442 14.91 2.61 13.37
C VAL A 442 14.31 1.75 12.22
N GLU A 443 13.09 2.08 11.77
CA GLU A 443 12.47 1.52 10.56
C GLU A 443 11.81 2.64 9.72
N SER A 444 12.54 3.20 8.76
CA SER A 444 12.06 4.30 7.89
C SER A 444 10.91 3.89 6.95
N SER A 445 10.73 2.59 6.72
CA SER A 445 9.85 2.04 5.69
C SER A 445 8.67 1.27 6.29
N HIS A 446 7.47 1.63 5.87
CA HIS A 446 6.24 0.91 6.21
C HIS A 446 6.00 -0.19 5.19
N TYR A 447 5.51 -1.35 5.61
CA TYR A 447 5.17 -2.45 4.72
C TYR A 447 3.75 -2.91 4.98
N THR A 448 3.07 -3.36 3.93
CA THR A 448 1.77 -4.00 4.09
C THR A 448 1.90 -5.23 4.99
N ASN A 449 1.06 -5.30 6.01
CA ASN A 449 1.05 -6.39 6.99
C ASN A 449 2.43 -6.60 7.63
N ASN A 450 3.17 -5.52 7.93
CA ASN A 450 4.54 -5.61 8.46
C ASN A 450 4.60 -6.34 9.80
N TYR A 451 3.64 -6.03 10.68
CA TYR A 451 3.47 -6.66 11.98
C TYR A 451 2.09 -7.29 12.08
N TRP A 452 1.99 -8.35 12.86
CA TRP A 452 0.73 -9.06 13.11
C TRP A 452 0.68 -9.59 14.54
N PHE A 453 -0.55 -9.74 15.05
CA PHE A 453 -0.84 -10.26 16.40
C PHE A 453 -2.27 -10.83 16.40
N MET A 454 -2.56 -11.68 17.38
CA MET A 454 -3.87 -12.32 17.48
C MET A 454 -4.38 -12.38 18.91
N VAL A 455 -5.69 -12.19 19.05
CA VAL A 455 -6.41 -12.26 20.33
C VAL A 455 -7.59 -13.22 20.25
N LYS A 456 -7.98 -13.78 21.39
CA LYS A 456 -9.18 -14.62 21.50
C LYS A 456 -9.73 -14.62 22.93
N GLY A 457 -10.87 -13.94 23.11
CA GLY A 457 -11.50 -13.79 24.42
C GLY A 457 -10.76 -12.79 25.33
N CYS A 458 -11.27 -12.63 26.54
CA CYS A 458 -10.63 -11.83 27.59
C CYS A 458 -9.79 -12.71 28.53
N VAL A 459 -8.82 -12.10 29.22
CA VAL A 459 -8.04 -12.70 30.31
C VAL A 459 -8.92 -12.92 31.54
#